data_AF-A0A843GKY6-F1
#
_entry.id   AF-A0A843GKY6-F1
#
_cell.length_a   1.000
_cell.length_b   1.000
_cell.length_c   1.000
_cell.angle_alpha   90.00
_cell.angle_beta   90.00
_cell.angle_gamma   90.00
#
_symmetry.space_group_name_H-M   'P 1'
#
loop_
_entity.id
_entity.type
_entity.pdbx_description
1 polymer ?
#
loop_
_entity_poly.entity_id
_entity_poly.type
_entity_poly.pdbx_seq_one_letter_code
_entity_poly.pdbx_strand_id
1 'polypeptide(L)' 'IKSLVKETVDINLEEYRLEAVSGGTDALAETFVVISDNDGHRATGRATREDVIISSVVAVINSINRLLAIEKNS' A
#
# COMPACT_ATOMS: atom_id res chain seq x y z
N ILE A 1 -5.75 14.47 -2.14
CA ILE A 1 -5.14 13.14 -2.39
C ILE A 1 -6.07 11.99 -1.97
N LYS A 2 -6.53 11.89 -0.72
CA LYS A 2 -7.58 10.90 -0.31
C LYS A 2 -8.84 10.90 -1.20
N SER A 3 -9.22 12.06 -1.75
CA SER A 3 -10.40 12.19 -2.62
C SER A 3 -10.21 11.65 -4.04
N LEU A 4 -8.98 11.63 -4.57
CA LEU A 4 -8.73 11.26 -5.98
C LEU A 4 -8.71 9.73 -6.17
N VAL A 5 -8.26 8.99 -5.15
CA VAL A 5 -8.27 7.52 -5.17
C VAL A 5 -9.68 6.97 -4.99
N LYS A 6 -10.53 7.69 -4.26
CA LYS A 6 -11.93 7.28 -3.97
C LYS A 6 -12.88 7.46 -5.16
N GLU A 7 -12.46 8.21 -6.19
CA GLU A 7 -13.33 8.55 -7.33
C GLU A 7 -13.16 7.59 -8.52
N THR A 8 -12.23 6.63 -8.46
CA THR A 8 -11.91 5.76 -9.62
C THR A 8 -11.70 4.27 -9.36
N VAL A 9 -11.54 3.81 -8.11
CA VAL A 9 -11.42 2.37 -7.78
C VAL A 9 -12.05 2.12 -6.41
N ASP A 10 -12.96 1.15 -6.31
CA ASP A 10 -13.54 0.73 -5.02
C ASP A 10 -12.61 -0.30 -4.37
N ILE A 11 -11.86 0.13 -3.37
CA ILE A 11 -10.78 -0.64 -2.74
C ILE A 11 -10.91 -0.62 -1.22
N ASN A 12 -10.85 -1.81 -0.63
CA ASN A 12 -10.86 -1.99 0.82
C ASN A 12 -9.42 -2.23 1.33
N LEU A 13 -9.05 -1.53 2.39
CA LEU A 13 -7.78 -1.78 3.10
C LEU A 13 -8.01 -2.89 4.13
N GLU A 14 -7.47 -4.07 3.85
CA GLU A 14 -7.61 -5.27 4.69
C GLU A 14 -6.58 -5.29 5.81
N GLU A 15 -5.35 -4.88 5.52
CA GLU A 15 -4.26 -4.93 6.49
C GLU A 15 -3.29 -3.78 6.29
N TYR A 16 -2.79 -3.26 7.41
CA TYR A 16 -1.74 -2.26 7.47
C TYR A 16 -0.79 -2.62 8.60
N ARG A 17 0.50 -2.81 8.29
CA ARG A 17 1.57 -3.02 9.28
C ARG A 17 2.72 -2.05 9.03
N LEU A 18 3.24 -1.47 10.10
CA LEU A 18 4.40 -0.60 10.10
C LEU A 18 5.43 -1.16 11.08
N GLU A 19 6.64 -1.43 10.61
CA GLU A 19 7.71 -2.05 11.37
C GLU A 19 8.98 -1.21 11.25
N ALA A 20 9.68 -0.99 12.36
CA ALA A 20 11.02 -0.40 12.31
C ALA A 20 12.03 -1.48 11.92
N VAL A 21 12.76 -1.27 10.84
CA VAL A 21 13.80 -2.18 10.34
C VAL A 21 15.13 -1.91 11.05
N SER A 22 15.44 -0.63 11.29
CA SER A 22 16.64 -0.19 12.00
C SER A 22 16.31 0.87 13.05
N GLY A 23 17.24 1.13 13.97
CA GLY A 23 17.12 2.18 14.99
C GLY A 23 18.22 3.24 14.85
N GLY A 24 17.98 4.42 15.43
CA GLY A 24 18.86 5.59 15.33
C GLY A 24 18.21 6.73 14.56
N THR A 25 18.96 7.80 14.29
CA THR A 25 18.46 8.98 13.55
C THR A 25 18.01 8.64 12.13
N ASP A 26 18.63 7.61 11.53
CA ASP A 26 18.39 7.15 10.16
C ASP A 26 17.60 5.83 10.14
N ALA A 27 16.68 5.68 11.09
CA ALA A 27 15.85 4.48 11.21
C ALA A 27 14.98 4.28 9.96
N LEU A 28 15.07 3.10 9.34
CA LEU A 28 14.20 2.72 8.24
C LEU A 28 12.91 2.11 8.78
N ALA A 29 11.77 2.54 8.24
CA ALA A 29 10.47 1.96 8.50
C ALA A 29 9.98 1.18 7.27
N GLU A 30 9.62 -0.08 7.49
CA GLU A 30 8.91 -0.90 6.52
C GLU A 30 7.40 -0.76 6.72
N THR A 31 6.69 -0.49 5.64
CA THR A 31 5.22 -0.52 5.61
C THR A 31 4.75 -1.64 4.70
N PHE A 32 3.85 -2.46 5.22
CA PHE A 32 3.16 -3.51 4.50
C PHE A 32 1.66 -3.21 4.47
N VAL A 33 1.04 -3.35 3.31
CA VAL A 33 -0.40 -3.17 3.13
C VAL A 33 -1.00 -4.33 2.35
N VAL A 34 -2.24 -4.64 2.64
CA VAL A 34 -3.07 -5.55 1.84
C VAL A 34 -4.37 -4.84 1.50
N ILE A 35 -4.72 -4.85 0.22
CA ILE A 35 -5.96 -4.28 -0.28
C ILE A 35 -6.75 -5.32 -1.08
N SER A 36 -8.05 -5.13 -1.15
CA SER A 36 -8.97 -5.92 -1.97
C SER A 36 -9.88 -5.00 -2.80
N ASP A 37 -10.39 -5.50 -3.93
CA ASP A 37 -11.53 -4.89 -4.63
C ASP A 37 -12.83 -5.67 -4.33
N ASN A 38 -13.94 -5.17 -4.86
CA ASN A 38 -15.25 -5.81 -4.72
C ASN A 38 -15.40 -7.11 -5.52
N ASP A 39 -14.54 -7.34 -6.51
CA ASP A 39 -14.52 -8.55 -7.34
C ASP A 39 -13.74 -9.69 -6.67
N GLY A 40 -13.19 -9.45 -5.48
CA GLY A 40 -12.49 -10.43 -4.67
C GLY A 40 -11.01 -10.57 -5.00
N HIS A 41 -10.46 -9.73 -5.88
CA HIS A 41 -9.02 -9.67 -6.08
C HIS A 41 -8.33 -9.06 -4.85
N ARG A 42 -7.13 -9.55 -4.55
CA ARG A 42 -6.32 -9.05 -3.44
C ARG A 42 -4.90 -8.76 -3.90
N ALA A 43 -4.35 -7.66 -3.41
CA ALA A 43 -3.00 -7.24 -3.71
C ALA A 43 -2.27 -6.80 -2.44
N THR A 44 -0.95 -7.00 -2.44
CA THR A 44 -0.09 -6.55 -1.34
C THR A 44 0.85 -5.46 -1.80
N GLY A 45 1.18 -4.54 -0.90
CA GLY A 45 2.10 -3.43 -1.14
C GLY A 45 3.15 -3.37 -0.04
N ARG A 46 4.37 -2.99 -0.41
CA ARG A 46 5.50 -2.82 0.52
C ARG A 46 6.31 -1.57 0.17
N ALA A 47 6.87 -0.94 1.19
CA ALA A 47 7.86 0.13 1.05
C ALA A 47 8.76 0.18 2.28
N THR A 48 10.03 0.56 2.10
CA THR A 48 10.99 0.74 3.20
C THR A 48 11.64 2.11 3.04
N ARG A 49 11.40 3.02 3.98
CA ARG A 49 11.90 4.41 3.94
C ARG A 49 12.13 4.96 5.34
N GLU A 50 12.99 5.97 5.46
CA GLU A 50 13.18 6.74 6.70
C GLU A 50 11.89 7.49 7.10
N ASP A 51 11.25 8.15 6.13
CA ASP A 51 9.97 8.83 6.34
C ASP A 51 8.82 7.82 6.31
N VAL A 52 8.23 7.59 7.49
CA VAL A 52 7.08 6.69 7.68
C VAL A 52 5.87 7.07 6.83
N ILE A 53 5.60 8.36 6.62
CA ILE A 53 4.43 8.84 5.88
C ILE A 53 4.63 8.54 4.39
N ILE A 54 5.81 8.82 3.86
CA ILE A 54 6.14 8.51 2.47
C ILE A 54 6.16 6.99 2.28
N SER A 55 6.67 6.21 3.24
CA SER A 55 6.65 4.75 3.20
C SER A 55 5.21 4.22 3.04
N SER A 56 4.28 4.69 3.87
CA SER A 56 2.87 4.30 3.79
C SER A 56 2.23 4.61 2.46
N VAL A 57 2.46 5.81 1.92
CA VAL A 57 1.90 6.22 0.62
C VAL A 57 2.44 5.34 -0.51
N VAL A 58 3.75 5.07 -0.51
CA VAL A 58 4.38 4.22 -1.53
C VAL A 58 3.85 2.78 -1.42
N ALA A 59 3.69 2.24 -0.22
CA ALA A 59 3.13 0.90 -0.03
C ALA A 59 1.71 0.79 -0.61
N VAL A 60 0.85 1.79 -0.35
CA VAL A 60 -0.52 1.85 -0.90
C VAL A 60 -0.52 1.98 -2.42
N ILE A 61 0.32 2.83 -3.00
CA ILE A 61 0.43 2.95 -4.46
C ILE A 61 0.89 1.61 -5.07
N ASN A 62 1.86 0.96 -4.45
CA ASN A 62 2.37 -0.34 -4.90
C ASN A 62 1.27 -1.42 -4.87
N SER A 63 0.42 -1.44 -3.84
CA SER A 63 -0.69 -2.38 -3.78
C SER A 63 -1.76 -2.09 -4.82
N ILE A 64 -2.12 -0.82 -5.04
CA ILE A 64 -3.09 -0.41 -6.06
C ILE A 64 -2.61 -0.80 -7.46
N ASN A 65 -1.35 -0.50 -7.79
CA ASN A 65 -0.79 -0.86 -9.09
C ASN A 65 -0.82 -2.38 -9.33
N ARG A 66 -0.59 -3.17 -8.28
CA ARG A 66 -0.68 -4.64 -8.36
C ARG A 66 -2.11 -5.11 -8.51
N LEU A 67 -3.07 -4.50 -7.82
CA LEU A 67 -4.49 -4.85 -7.93
C LEU A 67 -5.01 -4.59 -9.35
N LEU A 68 -4.73 -3.42 -9.91
CA LEU A 68 -5.10 -3.07 -11.28
C LEU A 68 -4.43 -3.98 -12.33
N ALA A 69 -3.22 -4.48 -12.05
CA ALA A 69 -2.54 -5.43 -12.92
C ALA A 69 -3.18 -6.83 -12.88
N ILE A 70 -3.81 -7.21 -11.76
CA ILE A 70 -4.59 -8.45 -11.65
C ILE A 70 -5.89 -8.31 -12.45
N GLU A 71 -6.64 -7.22 -12.23
CA GLU A 71 -7.90 -6.93 -12.93
C GLU A 71 -7.72 -6.96 -14.46
N LYS A 72 -6.65 -6.36 -14.99
CA LYS A 72 -6.37 -6.35 -16.43
C LYS A 72 -6.05 -7.71 -17.06
N ASN A 73 -5.68 -8.70 -16.25
CA ASN A 73 -5.29 -10.04 -16.71
C ASN A 73 -6.39 -11.09 -16.48
N SER A 74 -7.51 -10.70 -15.87
CA SER A 74 -8.74 -11.51 -15.71
C SER A 74 -9.65 -11.37 -16.93
#